data_AF-A0A3N6HFS8-F1
#
_entry.id   AF-A0A3N6HFS8-F1
#
_cell.length_a   1.000
_cell.length_b   1.000
_cell.length_c   1.000
_cell.angle_alpha   90.00
_cell.angle_beta   90.00
_cell.angle_gamma   90.00
#
_symmetry.space_group_name_H-M   'P 1'
#
loop_
_entity.id
_entity.type
_entity.pdbx_description
1 polymer ?
#
loop_
_entity_poly.entity_id
_entity_poly.type
_entity_poly.pdbx_seq_one_letter_code
_entity_poly.pdbx_strand_id
1 'polypeptide(L)' 'MQQHMLDTYRAARLGEPAPPPPGRHDRSVLRSLYRHWLSHPPGRRVAEDPPPERSDT' A
#
# COMPACT_ATOMS: atom_id res chain seq x y z
N MET A 1 -13.16 -4.54 0.03
CA MET A 1 -13.85 -5.62 -0.73
C MET A 1 -15.22 -5.24 -1.29
N GLN A 2 -15.93 -4.24 -0.71
CA GLN A 2 -17.25 -3.83 -1.21
C GLN A 2 -17.23 -3.23 -2.63
N GLN A 3 -16.18 -2.47 -2.98
CA GLN A 3 -16.04 -1.82 -4.29
C GLN A 3 -16.08 -2.82 -5.46
N HIS A 4 -15.40 -3.96 -5.32
CA HIS A 4 -15.36 -4.97 -6.38
C HIS A 4 -16.76 -5.52 -6.73
N MET A 5 -17.64 -5.66 -5.73
CA MET A 5 -19.01 -6.11 -5.96
C MET A 5 -19.81 -5.08 -6.77
N LEU A 6 -19.62 -3.80 -6.49
CA LEU A 6 -20.28 -2.70 -7.22
C LEU A 6 -19.79 -2.62 -8.66
N ASP A 7 -18.48 -2.77 -8.89
CA ASP A 7 -17.88 -2.69 -10.21
C ASP A 7 -18.30 -3.90 -11.07
N THR A 8 -18.38 -5.09 -10.47
CA THR A 8 -18.87 -6.30 -11.15
C THR A 8 -20.34 -6.15 -11.56
N TYR A 9 -21.18 -5.60 -10.68
CA TYR A 9 -22.58 -5.33 -11.00
C TYR A 9 -22.72 -4.30 -12.12
N ARG A 10 -21.91 -3.24 -12.11
CA ARG A 10 -21.90 -2.23 -13.19
C ARG A 10 -21.43 -2.83 -14.52
N ALA A 11 -20.38 -3.64 -14.51
CA ALA A 11 -19.88 -4.31 -15.71
C ALA A 11 -20.96 -5.23 -16.31
N ALA A 12 -21.61 -6.04 -15.47
CA ALA A 12 -22.72 -6.90 -15.89
C ALA A 12 -23.91 -6.10 -16.47
N ARG A 13 -24.21 -4.92 -15.91
CA ARG A 13 -25.27 -4.03 -16.40
C ARG A 13 -24.95 -3.39 -17.76
N LEU A 14 -23.66 -3.14 -18.03
CA LEU A 14 -23.19 -2.50 -19.26
C LEU A 14 -22.78 -3.51 -20.35
N GLY A 15 -22.77 -4.82 -20.05
CA GLY A 15 -22.26 -5.85 -20.95
C GLY A 15 -20.72 -5.88 -21.05
N GLU A 16 -20.04 -5.20 -20.13
CA GLU A 16 -18.59 -5.14 -20.06
C GLU A 16 -18.03 -6.35 -19.29
N PRO A 17 -16.80 -6.79 -19.58
CA PRO A 17 -16.16 -7.88 -18.86
C PRO A 17 -15.98 -7.53 -17.38
N ALA A 18 -16.22 -8.51 -16.51
CA ALA A 18 -16.08 -8.32 -15.07
C ALA A 18 -14.65 -7.89 -14.70
N PRO A 19 -14.48 -6.90 -13.81
CA PRO A 19 -13.17 -6.45 -13.38
C PRO A 19 -12.41 -7.62 -12.72
N PRO A 20 -11.08 -7.71 -12.89
CA PRO A 20 -10.32 -8.78 -12.27
C PRO A 20 -10.49 -8.75 -10.76
N PRO A 21 -10.61 -9.91 -10.10
CA PRO A 21 -10.77 -9.96 -8.66
C PRO A 21 -9.56 -9.30 -7.97
N PRO A 22 -9.80 -8.46 -6.94
CA PRO A 22 -8.72 -7.86 -6.16
C PRO A 22 -7.86 -8.96 -5.55
N GLY A 23 -6.54 -8.74 -5.44
CA GLY A 23 -5.62 -9.74 -4.90
C GLY A 23 -4.85 -10.55 -5.94
N ARG A 24 -5.24 -10.54 -7.23
CA ARG A 24 -4.56 -11.36 -8.26
C ARG A 24 -3.14 -10.88 -8.57
N HIS A 25 -2.84 -9.60 -8.37
CA HIS A 25 -1.51 -9.02 -8.62
C HIS A 25 -0.79 -8.65 -7.32
N ASP A 26 -1.51 -8.59 -6.21
CA ASP A 26 -1.00 -8.19 -4.90
C ASP A 26 0.17 -9.06 -4.45
N ARG A 27 0.17 -10.37 -4.71
CA ARG A 27 1.30 -11.25 -4.32
C ARG A 27 2.59 -10.91 -5.09
N SER A 28 2.48 -10.60 -6.38
CA SER A 28 3.64 -10.24 -7.21
C SER A 28 4.17 -8.86 -6.81
N VAL A 29 3.27 -7.90 -6.57
CA VAL A 29 3.57 -6.55 -6.10
C VAL A 29 4.19 -6.59 -4.71
N LEU A 30 3.62 -7.36 -3.78
CA LEU A 30 4.16 -7.57 -2.43
C LEU A 30 5.53 -8.24 -2.46
N ARG A 31 5.73 -9.25 -3.33
CA ARG A 31 7.04 -9.89 -3.49
C ARG A 31 8.10 -8.92 -4.00
N SER A 32 7.74 -8.08 -4.98
CA SER A 32 8.64 -7.04 -5.51
C SER A 32 8.93 -5.96 -4.47
N LEU A 33 7.92 -5.54 -3.71
CA LEU A 33 8.07 -4.57 -2.61
C LEU A 33 8.95 -5.12 -1.49
N TYR A 34 8.74 -6.38 -1.09
CA TYR A 34 9.55 -7.06 -0.09
C TYR A 34 11.01 -7.18 -0.54
N ARG A 35 11.24 -7.56 -1.80
CA ARG A 35 12.59 -7.61 -2.38
C ARG A 35 13.25 -6.24 -2.41
N HIS A 36 12.49 -5.21 -2.79
CA HIS A 36 12.96 -3.84 -2.81
C HIS A 36 13.38 -3.37 -1.40
N TRP A 37 12.58 -3.67 -0.38
CA TRP A 37 12.87 -3.37 1.03
C TRP A 37 14.07 -4.13 1.59
N LEU A 38 14.31 -5.36 1.13
CA LEU A 38 15.49 -6.12 1.55
C LEU A 38 16.78 -5.57 0.91
N SER A 39 16.69 -5.09 -0.34
CA SER A 39 17.81 -4.45 -1.04
C SER A 39 18.04 -3.01 -0.57
N HIS A 40 16.98 -2.30 -0.17
CA HIS A 40 17.03 -0.94 0.30
C HIS A 40 16.31 -0.91 1.65
N PRO A 41 16.99 -1.34 2.74
CA PRO A 41 16.44 -1.11 4.06
C PRO A 41 16.17 0.40 4.14
N PRO A 42 14.97 0.83 4.57
CA PRO A 42 14.72 2.25 4.73
C PRO A 42 15.85 2.76 5.62
N GLY A 43 16.59 3.75 5.13
CA GLY A 43 17.54 4.45 5.97
C GLY A 43 16.78 4.82 7.23
N ARG A 44 17.21 4.24 8.37
CA ARG A 44 16.69 4.55 9.70
C ARG A 44 16.59 6.06 9.71
N ARG A 45 15.36 6.60 9.63
CA ARG A 45 15.14 8.03 9.79
C ARG A 45 15.49 8.28 11.24
N VAL A 46 16.76 8.62 11.38
CA VAL A 46 17.40 9.35 12.44
C VAL A 46 16.37 9.74 13.50
N ALA A 47 16.38 8.99 14.60
CA ALA A 47 15.83 9.42 15.87
C ALA A 47 16.74 10.50 16.47
N GLU A 48 17.11 11.53 15.70
CA GLU A 48 17.71 12.78 16.19
C GLU A 48 16.65 13.86 16.02
N ASP A 49 15.65 13.84 16.89
CA ASP A 49 15.26 15.11 17.49
C ASP A 49 15.62 14.95 18.96
N PRO A 50 16.74 15.54 19.45
CA PRO A 50 16.96 15.64 20.88
C PRO A 50 15.81 16.47 21.49
N PRO A 51 15.33 16.13 22.69
CA PRO A 51 14.23 16.86 23.34
C PRO A 51 14.63 18.33 23.51
N PRO A 52 13.68 19.29 23.41
CA PRO A 52 13.98 20.68 23.70
C PRO A 52 14.45 20.76 25.15
N GLU A 53 15.72 21.10 25.35
CA GLU A 53 16.25 21.39 26.67
C GLU A 53 15.44 22.54 27.25
N ARG A 54 14.86 22.29 28.42
CA ARG A 54 14.12 23.32 29.14
C ARG A 54 15.12 24.38 29.58
N SER A 55 15.06 25.53 28.95
CA SER A 55 15.69 26.74 29.46
C SER A 55 14.88 27.20 30.68
N ASP A 56 15.32 26.82 31.87
CA ASP A 56 15.01 27.55 33.09
C ASP A 56 15.64 28.95 32.98
N THR A 57 14.82 29.99 32.91
CA THR A 57 15.15 31.38 33.29
C THR A 57 13.87 32.11 33.67
#